data_AF-A0A3D1FAK5-F1
#
_entry.id   AF-A0A3D1FAK5-F1
#
_cell.length_a   1.000
_cell.length_b   1.000
_cell.length_c   1.000
_cell.angle_alpha   90.00
_cell.angle_beta   90.00
_cell.angle_gamma   90.00
#
_symmetry.space_group_name_H-M   'P 1'
#
loop_
_entity.id
_entity.type
_entity.pdbx_description
1 polymer ?
#
loop_
_entity_poly.entity_id
_entity_poly.type
_entity_poly.pdbx_seq_one_letter_code
_entity_poly.pdbx_strand_id
1 'polypeptide(L)'
;MTFFLLGMASRPLPEVRIRKLKNNAYQLLVKNKPYFIKGVCYSPIPVGQGHEYDFWSDPGEPWKIDGKLMQEMGINTVRFYQLP
;
A
#
# COMPACT_ATOMS: atom_id res chain seq x y z
N MET A 1 -3.58 -17.68 -50.18
CA MET A 1 -2.66 -16.75 -49.50
C MET A 1 -3.25 -16.44 -48.13
N THR A 2 -2.86 -17.22 -47.12
CA THR A 2 -3.45 -17.12 -45.77
C THR A 2 -2.53 -16.24 -44.93
N PHE A 3 -2.94 -14.99 -44.69
CA PHE A 3 -2.25 -14.10 -43.77
C PHE A 3 -2.54 -14.54 -42.33
N PHE A 4 -1.54 -15.10 -41.66
CA PHE A 4 -1.54 -15.23 -40.20
C PHE A 4 -1.27 -13.85 -39.60
N LEU A 5 -2.29 -13.20 -39.05
CA LEU A 5 -2.12 -12.02 -38.19
C LEU A 5 -1.60 -12.50 -36.84
N LEU A 6 -0.28 -12.54 -36.70
CA LEU A 6 0.38 -12.74 -35.40
C LEU A 6 0.15 -11.48 -34.55
N GLY A 7 -0.98 -11.43 -33.85
CA GLY A 7 -1.29 -10.35 -32.92
C GLY A 7 -0.27 -10.33 -31.79
N MET A 8 0.50 -9.24 -31.69
CA MET A 8 1.40 -9.03 -30.55
C MET A 8 0.55 -8.85 -29.29
N ALA A 9 0.49 -9.88 -28.45
CA ALA A 9 -0.17 -9.80 -27.16
C ALA A 9 0.56 -8.75 -26.29
N SER A 10 -0.11 -7.63 -26.02
CA SER A 10 0.43 -6.61 -25.12
C SER A 10 0.58 -7.20 -23.71
N ARG A 11 1.73 -6.96 -23.07
CA ARG A 11 1.94 -7.38 -21.67
C ARG A 11 0.88 -6.73 -20.76
N PRO A 12 0.31 -7.48 -19.80
CA PRO A 12 -0.63 -6.92 -18.85
C PRO A 12 0.05 -5.83 -18.02
N LEU A 13 -0.69 -4.74 -17.75
CA LEU A 13 -0.18 -3.66 -16.92
C LEU A 13 -0.01 -4.16 -15.46
N PRO A 14 1.00 -3.65 -14.72
CA PRO A 14 1.11 -3.90 -13.29
C PRO A 14 -0.16 -3.49 -12.54
N GLU A 15 -0.54 -4.26 -11.53
CA GLU A 15 -1.73 -4.01 -10.71
C GLU A 15 -1.65 -2.67 -9.97
N VAL A 16 -0.48 -2.33 -9.45
CA VAL A 16 -0.16 -1.06 -8.81
C VAL A 16 0.73 -0.25 -9.75
N ARG A 17 0.29 0.96 -10.09
CA ARG A 17 1.05 1.84 -10.99
C ARG A 17 0.73 3.30 -10.78
N ILE A 18 1.69 4.15 -11.14
CA ILE A 18 1.50 5.60 -11.17
C ILE A 18 1.22 6.03 -12.61
N ARG A 19 0.19 6.85 -12.80
CA ARG A 19 -0.14 7.50 -14.08
C ARG A 19 0.16 8.99 -13.98
N LYS A 20 0.97 9.52 -14.89
CA LYS A 20 1.13 10.97 -15.10
C LYS A 20 -0.05 11.50 -15.93
N LEU A 21 -0.68 12.57 -15.48
CA LEU A 21 -1.81 13.23 -16.11
C LEU A 21 -1.33 14.35 -17.07
N LYS A 22 -2.21 14.83 -17.95
CA LYS A 22 -1.88 15.88 -18.93
C LYS A 22 -1.41 17.19 -18.28
N ASN A 23 -1.90 17.50 -17.08
CA ASN A 23 -1.50 18.66 -16.28
C ASN A 23 -0.22 18.44 -15.46
N ASN A 24 0.59 17.42 -15.79
CA ASN A 24 1.78 16.99 -15.06
C ASN A 24 1.56 16.47 -13.63
N ALA A 25 0.32 16.33 -13.15
CA ALA A 25 0.02 15.68 -11.89
C ALA A 25 0.18 14.15 -11.98
N TYR A 26 0.19 13.48 -10.82
CA TYR A 26 0.33 12.03 -10.72
C TYR A 26 -0.89 11.42 -10.03
N GLN A 27 -1.27 10.21 -10.44
CA GLN A 27 -2.34 9.45 -9.82
C GLN A 27 -1.90 8.01 -9.60
N LEU A 28 -2.07 7.52 -8.36
CA LEU A 28 -1.90 6.12 -8.01
C LEU A 28 -3.11 5.31 -8.48
N LEU A 29 -2.84 4.19 -9.15
CA LEU A 29 -3.84 3.24 -9.60
C LEU A 29 -3.57 1.89 -8.93
N VAL A 30 -4.63 1.28 -8.40
CA VAL A 30 -4.63 -0.10 -7.89
C VAL A 30 -5.77 -0.82 -8.58
N LYS A 31 -5.49 -1.98 -9.20
CA LYS A 31 -6.48 -2.73 -10.00
C LYS A 31 -7.15 -1.83 -11.06
N ASN A 32 -6.35 -1.00 -11.73
CA ASN A 32 -6.79 -0.03 -12.74
C ASN A 32 -7.80 1.04 -12.28
N LYS A 33 -8.02 1.22 -10.97
CA LYS A 33 -8.89 2.27 -10.41
C LYS A 33 -8.06 3.33 -9.67
N PRO A 34 -8.44 4.62 -9.72
CA PRO A 34 -7.88 5.64 -8.85
C PRO A 34 -7.89 5.18 -7.39
N TYR A 35 -6.73 5.17 -6.76
CA TYR A 35 -6.60 4.77 -5.37
C TYR A 35 -6.52 6.00 -4.48
N PHE A 36 -7.52 6.18 -3.63
CA PHE A 36 -7.55 7.26 -2.65
C PHE A 36 -6.93 6.76 -1.35
N ILE A 37 -5.80 7.37 -0.95
CA ILE A 37 -5.06 6.99 0.25
C ILE A 37 -5.82 7.49 1.48
N LYS A 38 -6.32 6.56 2.29
CA LYS A 38 -6.80 6.80 3.66
C LYS A 38 -5.73 6.25 4.60
N GLY A 39 -4.66 7.03 4.72
CA GLY A 39 -3.40 6.58 5.31
C GLY A 39 -3.27 6.89 6.79
N VAL A 40 -2.53 6.04 7.50
CA VAL A 40 -2.03 6.30 8.85
C VAL A 40 -0.53 6.00 8.93
N CYS A 41 0.20 6.80 9.69
CA CYS A 41 1.57 6.46 10.08
C CYS A 41 1.51 5.64 11.37
N TYR A 42 2.15 4.47 11.38
CA TYR A 42 2.04 3.52 12.49
C TYR A 42 3.43 3.17 13.05
N SER A 43 3.57 3.38 14.35
CA SER A 43 4.76 3.11 15.15
C SER A 43 4.33 3.11 16.62
N PRO A 44 3.66 2.04 17.10
CA PRO A 44 3.19 1.97 18.48
C PRO A 44 4.39 1.96 19.42
N ILE A 45 4.35 2.81 20.45
CA ILE A 45 5.39 2.88 21.48
C ILE A 45 4.66 2.75 22.83
N PRO A 46 4.89 1.67 23.60
CA PRO A 46 4.31 1.51 24.92
C PRO A 46 4.73 2.63 25.86
N VAL A 47 3.92 2.88 26.89
CA VAL A 47 4.26 3.86 27.94
C VAL A 47 5.59 3.48 28.59
N GLY A 48 6.51 4.42 28.67
CA GLY A 48 7.86 4.21 29.21
C GLY A 48 8.90 3.74 28.20
N GLN A 49 8.53 3.53 26.94
CA GLN A 49 9.45 3.22 25.84
C GLN A 49 9.76 4.45 24.98
N GLY A 50 10.83 4.37 24.18
CA GLY A 50 11.27 5.43 23.27
C GLY A 50 11.13 5.07 21.78
N HIS A 51 11.65 5.94 20.91
CA HIS A 51 11.60 5.75 19.46
C HIS A 51 12.38 4.53 18.93
N GLU A 52 13.32 4.00 19.72
CA GLU A 52 14.08 2.79 19.41
C GLU A 52 13.29 1.50 19.67
N TYR A 53 12.07 1.61 20.21
CA TYR A 53 11.23 0.46 20.45
C TYR A 53 10.92 -0.27 19.13
N ASP A 54 11.34 -1.52 19.04
CA ASP A 54 11.00 -2.42 17.95
C ASP A 54 9.68 -3.13 18.27
N PHE A 55 8.60 -2.56 17.74
CA PHE A 55 7.30 -3.17 17.93
C PHE A 55 7.12 -4.46 17.13
N TRP A 56 7.95 -4.78 16.13
CA TRP A 56 7.82 -6.04 15.36
C TRP A 56 8.24 -7.26 16.17
N SER A 57 9.16 -7.07 17.11
CA SER A 57 9.61 -8.10 18.05
C SER A 57 8.77 -8.19 19.32
N ASP A 58 7.73 -7.36 19.47
CA ASP A 58 6.83 -7.41 20.64
C ASP A 58 6.01 -8.71 20.64
N PRO A 59 6.14 -9.58 21.68
CA PRO A 59 5.32 -10.79 21.79
C PRO A 59 3.81 -10.52 21.90
N GLY A 60 3.40 -9.30 22.27
CA GLY A 60 2.00 -8.87 22.27
C GLY A 60 1.43 -8.58 20.88
N GLU A 61 2.28 -8.52 19.85
CA GLU A 61 1.92 -8.30 18.45
C GLU A 61 0.86 -7.19 18.24
N PRO A 62 1.09 -5.95 18.74
CA PRO A 62 0.06 -4.92 18.83
C PRO A 62 -0.63 -4.62 17.49
N TRP A 63 0.09 -4.80 16.38
CA TRP A 63 -0.43 -4.62 15.02
C TRP A 63 -1.60 -5.54 14.66
N LYS A 64 -1.79 -6.68 15.33
CA LYS A 64 -2.93 -7.58 15.09
C LYS A 64 -4.25 -6.96 15.56
N ILE A 65 -4.23 -6.30 16.71
CA ILE A 65 -5.40 -5.62 17.27
C ILE A 65 -5.60 -4.29 16.55
N ASP A 66 -4.53 -3.48 16.47
CA ASP A 66 -4.59 -2.14 15.90
C ASP A 66 -4.94 -2.17 14.40
N GLY A 67 -4.41 -3.15 13.65
CA GLY A 67 -4.73 -3.33 12.24
C GLY A 67 -6.21 -3.63 11.99
N LYS A 68 -6.86 -4.37 12.88
CA LYS A 68 -8.31 -4.61 12.81
C LYS A 68 -9.10 -3.32 13.05
N LEU A 69 -8.73 -2.56 14.08
CA LEU A 69 -9.36 -1.26 14.38
C LEU A 69 -9.18 -0.25 13.25
N MET A 70 -7.99 -0.20 12.64
CA MET A 70 -7.73 0.61 11.45
C MET A 70 -8.65 0.23 10.28
N GLN A 71 -8.82 -1.07 10.03
CA GLN A 71 -9.73 -1.56 9.00
C GLN A 71 -11.19 -1.16 9.28
N GLU A 72 -11.66 -1.32 10.52
CA GLU A 72 -13.01 -0.91 10.95
C GLU A 72 -13.25 0.60 10.79
N MET A 73 -12.21 1.42 11.02
CA MET A 73 -12.23 2.86 10.79
C MET A 73 -12.16 3.24 9.28
N GLY A 74 -11.89 2.27 8.40
CA GLY A 74 -11.81 2.48 6.96
C GLY A 74 -10.46 2.96 6.45
N ILE A 75 -9.37 2.79 7.22
CA ILE A 75 -7.99 2.97 6.76
C ILE A 75 -7.66 1.90 5.72
N ASN A 76 -6.96 2.30 4.67
CA ASN A 76 -6.57 1.39 3.58
C ASN A 76 -5.07 1.35 3.30
N THR A 77 -4.29 2.23 3.94
CA THR A 77 -2.85 2.35 3.75
C THR A 77 -2.18 2.57 5.10
N VAL A 78 -1.10 1.85 5.38
CA VAL A 78 -0.26 2.05 6.56
C VAL A 78 1.15 2.39 6.10
N ARG A 79 1.75 3.40 6.71
CA ARG A 79 3.17 3.71 6.56
C ARG A 79 3.90 3.29 7.84
N PHE A 80 4.88 2.42 7.67
CA PHE A 80 5.82 2.05 8.73
C PHE A 80 7.11 2.88 8.63
N TYR A 81 7.70 3.22 9.77
CA TYR A 81 9.02 3.86 9.84
C TYR A 81 10.15 2.83 9.99
N GLN A 82 9.84 1.67 10.56
CA GLN A 82 10.73 0.54 10.76
C GLN A 82 10.23 -0.63 9.89
N LEU A 83 11.15 -1.33 9.25
CA LEU A 83 10.84 -2.57 8.54
C LEU A 83 10.85 -3.75 9.53
N PRO A 84 10.00 -4.78 9.33
CA PRO A 84 10.05 -6.02 10.09
C PRO A 84 11.31 -6.84 9.80
#